data_AF-A0A812R8M3-F1
#
_entry.id   AF-A0A812R8M3-F1
#
_cell.length_a   1.000
_cell.length_b   1.000
_cell.length_c   1.000
_cell.angle_alpha   90.00
_cell.angle_beta   90.00
_cell.angle_gamma   90.00
#
_symmetry.space_group_name_H-M   'P 1'
#
loop_
_entity.id
_entity.type
_entity.pdbx_description
1 polymer ?
#
loop_
_entity_poly.entity_id
_entity_poly.type
_entity_poly.pdbx_seq_one_letter_code
_entity_poly.pdbx_strand_id
1 'polypeptide(L)'
;MSEDQALGAIPPFPAGYRGSGLLLHVTSLPSRFGIGDFGPEAIRWIDLLHESGQSWWQVLPLGPTGRGGSPYLPLSSFALNEILVSPQWLLEDNLIEPADCEASIELVKVDFEVVTPFKFALLDKAWNRFQQNTSESQKANFQSFCEVNAHWLDDYALFRALKIKFDDADFLTWPQPLVDRDPTALAEARQDVAELFDKFRFYQHVVADHASRVQQHAKSQGVRLIGDVPIYVSAESSDTWANPELFMLDENKRPLFVAGVPPDYFSADGQLWGNPVYNWEAHRRSGFRWFIDRLHSLLTYVDSIRLDHFRGFAAAWNVPADAETAVDGKWVDGPGAELFE
;
A
#
# COMPACT_ATOMS: atom_id res chain seq x y z
N MET A 1 -8.15 21.42 35.59
CA MET A 1 -8.64 20.04 35.57
C MET A 1 -8.05 19.41 34.32
N SER A 2 -7.31 18.32 34.50
CA SER A 2 -6.33 17.78 33.55
C SER A 2 -6.95 17.32 32.23
N GLU A 3 -6.16 17.44 31.16
CA GLU A 3 -6.42 16.92 29.80
C GLU A 3 -6.50 15.37 29.74
N ASP A 4 -6.28 14.68 30.86
CA ASP A 4 -6.30 13.20 30.99
C ASP A 4 -7.71 12.58 31.19
N GLN A 5 -8.79 13.28 30.85
CA GLN A 5 -10.17 12.71 30.89
C GLN A 5 -10.81 12.53 29.51
N ALA A 6 -10.06 12.67 28.41
CA ALA A 6 -10.57 12.51 27.04
C ALA A 6 -10.34 11.11 26.41
N LEU A 7 -9.87 10.12 27.16
CA LEU A 7 -9.71 8.73 26.70
C LEU A 7 -10.90 7.82 27.10
N GLY A 8 -12.10 8.40 27.16
CA GLY A 8 -13.34 7.62 27.09
C GLY A 8 -13.68 7.42 25.62
N ALA A 9 -13.24 6.31 25.03
CA ALA A 9 -13.49 5.97 23.63
C ALA A 9 -14.99 5.97 23.32
N ILE A 10 -15.49 7.11 22.83
CA ILE A 10 -16.80 7.18 22.21
C ILE A 10 -16.66 6.37 20.91
N PRO A 11 -17.51 5.37 20.64
CA PRO A 11 -17.51 4.74 19.32
C PRO A 11 -17.58 5.85 18.26
N PRO A 12 -16.87 5.74 17.12
CA PRO A 12 -16.82 6.80 16.10
C PRO A 12 -18.21 7.17 15.54
N PHE A 13 -19.24 6.40 15.93
CA PHE A 13 -20.63 6.60 15.57
C PHE A 13 -21.51 6.72 16.83
N PRO A 14 -22.41 7.70 16.89
CA PRO A 14 -23.36 7.82 18.00
C PRO A 14 -24.29 6.61 18.07
N ALA A 15 -24.84 6.36 19.26
CA ALA A 15 -25.82 5.30 19.46
C ALA A 15 -27.00 5.46 18.47
N GLY A 16 -27.33 4.38 17.75
CA GLY A 16 -28.38 4.39 16.73
C GLY A 16 -27.94 4.89 15.35
N TYR A 17 -26.66 5.20 15.12
CA TYR A 17 -26.14 5.48 13.78
C TYR A 17 -26.45 4.32 12.82
N ARG A 18 -26.99 4.67 11.65
CA ARG A 18 -27.20 3.75 10.53
C ARG A 18 -26.59 4.38 9.30
N GLY A 19 -25.82 3.60 8.55
CA GLY A 19 -25.27 4.02 7.26
C GLY A 19 -25.28 2.85 6.29
N SER A 20 -25.23 3.18 5.01
CA SER A 20 -25.02 2.23 3.91
C SER A 20 -23.93 2.76 2.99
N GLY A 21 -23.42 1.88 2.14
CA GLY A 21 -22.37 2.18 1.19
C GLY A 21 -22.19 1.08 0.16
N LEU A 22 -21.25 1.30 -0.76
CA LEU A 22 -20.89 0.33 -1.77
C LEU A 22 -19.41 -0.02 -1.72
N LEU A 23 -19.11 -1.29 -2.01
CA LEU A 23 -17.77 -1.78 -2.31
C LEU A 23 -17.52 -1.64 -3.82
N LEU A 24 -16.55 -0.82 -4.19
CA LEU A 24 -16.07 -0.69 -5.57
C LEU A 24 -14.60 -0.28 -5.52
N HIS A 25 -13.69 -1.11 -6.00
CA HIS A 25 -12.28 -0.71 -6.00
C HIS A 25 -12.01 0.36 -7.07
N VAL A 26 -11.03 1.23 -6.82
CA VAL A 26 -10.69 2.38 -7.68
C VAL A 26 -10.41 1.93 -9.11
N THR A 27 -9.75 0.79 -9.29
CA THR A 27 -9.42 0.24 -10.62
C THR A 27 -10.65 -0.05 -11.49
N SER A 28 -11.82 -0.22 -10.88
CA SER A 28 -13.08 -0.54 -11.56
C SER A 28 -13.86 0.69 -12.00
N LEU A 29 -13.39 1.90 -11.67
CA LEU A 29 -14.00 3.14 -12.14
C LEU A 29 -13.82 3.29 -13.67
N PRO A 30 -14.79 3.86 -14.39
CA PRO A 30 -14.82 3.88 -15.86
C PRO A 30 -13.92 4.98 -16.46
N SER A 31 -12.64 5.02 -16.07
CA SER A 31 -11.68 5.96 -16.64
C SER A 31 -11.33 5.59 -18.09
N ARG A 32 -11.17 6.59 -18.95
CA ARG A 32 -10.78 6.43 -20.37
C ARG A 32 -9.33 5.98 -20.59
N PHE A 33 -8.59 5.74 -19.51
CA PHE A 33 -7.17 5.40 -19.52
C PHE A 33 -6.92 3.92 -19.16
N GLY A 34 -7.87 3.04 -19.49
CA GLY A 34 -7.78 1.59 -19.35
C GLY A 34 -7.95 1.03 -17.93
N ILE A 35 -7.82 1.88 -16.91
CA ILE A 35 -7.99 1.54 -15.50
C ILE A 35 -8.52 2.75 -14.75
N GLY A 36 -9.44 2.53 -13.80
CA GLY A 36 -9.89 3.57 -12.90
C GLY A 36 -8.75 4.17 -12.06
N ASP A 37 -8.85 5.45 -11.75
CA ASP A 37 -7.79 6.23 -11.10
C ASP A 37 -8.36 7.24 -10.08
N PHE A 38 -7.47 7.82 -9.27
CA PHE A 38 -7.78 8.92 -8.36
C PHE A 38 -7.92 10.23 -9.16
N GLY A 39 -9.02 10.35 -9.90
CA GLY A 39 -9.27 11.47 -10.79
C GLY A 39 -10.75 11.83 -10.88
N PRO A 40 -11.16 12.54 -11.95
CA PRO A 40 -12.54 12.98 -12.13
C PRO A 40 -13.60 11.87 -12.05
N GLU A 41 -13.32 10.63 -12.47
CA GLU A 41 -14.27 9.52 -12.29
C GLU A 41 -14.48 9.14 -10.82
N ALA A 42 -13.46 9.25 -9.96
CA ALA A 42 -13.60 9.01 -8.52
C ALA A 42 -14.44 10.10 -7.85
N ILE A 43 -14.25 11.37 -8.25
CA ILE A 43 -15.07 12.51 -7.79
C ILE A 43 -16.55 12.28 -8.15
N ARG A 44 -16.78 11.92 -9.42
CA ARG A 44 -18.10 11.68 -10.00
C ARG A 44 -18.80 10.46 -9.37
N TRP A 45 -18.03 9.44 -8.97
CA TRP A 45 -18.53 8.30 -8.19
C TRP A 45 -18.96 8.71 -6.78
N ILE A 46 -18.17 9.55 -6.10
CA ILE A 46 -18.52 10.08 -4.78
C ILE A 46 -19.80 10.91 -4.85
N ASP A 47 -19.94 11.77 -5.86
CA ASP A 47 -21.16 12.58 -6.07
C ASP A 47 -22.38 11.66 -6.24
N LEU A 48 -22.25 10.60 -7.05
CA LEU A 48 -23.32 9.61 -7.23
C LEU A 48 -23.68 8.89 -5.92
N LEU A 49 -22.69 8.54 -5.10
CA LEU A 49 -22.92 7.95 -3.78
C LEU A 49 -23.71 8.90 -2.88
N HIS A 50 -23.31 10.17 -2.82
CA HIS A 50 -24.00 11.21 -2.07
C HIS A 50 -25.46 11.38 -2.54
N GLU A 51 -25.67 11.55 -3.84
CA GLU A 51 -26.99 11.69 -4.46
C GLU A 51 -27.89 10.48 -4.20
N SER A 52 -27.29 9.29 -4.11
CA SER A 52 -27.97 8.02 -3.82
C SER A 52 -28.19 7.76 -2.31
N GLY A 53 -27.87 8.74 -1.45
CA GLY A 53 -28.00 8.63 0.00
C GLY A 53 -27.03 7.65 0.65
N GLN A 54 -25.93 7.31 -0.04
CA GLN A 54 -24.88 6.43 0.48
C GLN A 54 -23.86 7.24 1.27
N SER A 55 -23.47 6.71 2.42
CA SER A 55 -22.57 7.38 3.37
C SER A 55 -21.16 6.78 3.41
N TRP A 56 -20.95 5.66 2.70
CA TRP A 56 -19.70 4.90 2.71
C TRP A 56 -19.29 4.42 1.32
N TRP A 57 -17.99 4.48 1.04
CA TRP A 57 -17.35 3.84 -0.09
C TRP A 57 -16.23 2.94 0.44
N GLN A 58 -16.33 1.63 0.20
CA GLN A 58 -15.29 0.68 0.54
C GLN A 58 -14.43 0.35 -0.69
N VAL A 59 -13.11 0.27 -0.46
CA VAL A 59 -12.13 -0.15 -1.46
C VAL A 59 -11.35 -1.37 -0.95
N LEU A 60 -10.76 -2.11 -1.89
CA LEU A 60 -9.71 -3.10 -1.59
C LEU A 60 -8.38 -2.38 -1.24
N PRO A 61 -7.33 -3.10 -0.81
CA PRO A 61 -6.04 -2.47 -0.51
C PRO A 61 -5.53 -1.62 -1.68
N LEU A 62 -4.95 -0.46 -1.36
CA LEU A 62 -4.55 0.55 -2.35
C LEU A 62 -3.07 0.43 -2.75
N GLY A 63 -2.34 -0.56 -2.23
CA GLY A 63 -0.90 -0.67 -2.40
C GLY A 63 -0.47 -1.20 -3.78
N PRO A 64 0.80 -0.95 -4.16
CA PRO A 64 1.38 -1.44 -5.41
C PRO A 64 1.37 -2.97 -5.44
N THR A 65 0.77 -3.56 -6.46
CA THR A 65 0.62 -5.03 -6.56
C THR A 65 1.91 -5.68 -7.05
N GLY A 66 2.30 -6.81 -6.45
CA GLY A 66 3.36 -7.66 -6.99
C GLY A 66 2.91 -8.49 -8.20
N ARG A 67 3.69 -9.53 -8.53
CA ARG A 67 3.33 -10.52 -9.56
C ARG A 67 1.94 -11.11 -9.28
N GLY A 68 1.12 -11.20 -10.32
CA GLY A 68 -0.26 -11.71 -10.23
C GLY A 68 -1.33 -10.64 -9.96
N GLY A 69 -0.95 -9.38 -9.72
CA GLY A 69 -1.88 -8.25 -9.71
C GLY A 69 -2.88 -8.23 -8.54
N SER A 70 -2.64 -9.03 -7.49
CA SER A 70 -3.51 -9.06 -6.31
C SER A 70 -3.23 -7.89 -5.37
N PRO A 71 -4.25 -7.08 -4.99
CA PRO A 71 -4.12 -6.06 -3.95
C PRO A 71 -3.70 -6.60 -2.58
N TYR A 72 -3.89 -7.90 -2.33
CA TYR A 72 -3.58 -8.55 -1.05
C TYR A 72 -2.12 -9.04 -0.95
N LEU A 73 -1.31 -8.86 -2.00
CA LEU A 73 0.12 -9.14 -2.02
C LEU A 73 0.90 -7.90 -2.48
N PRO A 74 0.87 -6.80 -1.70
CA PRO A 74 1.49 -5.57 -2.12
C PRO A 74 3.02 -5.61 -1.96
N LEU A 75 3.73 -4.83 -2.77
CA LEU A 75 5.18 -4.60 -2.67
C LEU A 75 5.55 -3.70 -1.48
N SER A 76 4.55 -3.04 -0.88
CA SER A 76 4.68 -2.22 0.32
C SER A 76 3.33 -2.09 1.00
N SER A 77 3.35 -2.09 2.33
CA SER A 77 2.18 -1.85 3.16
C SER A 77 1.86 -0.37 3.37
N PHE A 78 2.75 0.52 2.91
CA PHE A 78 2.65 1.97 3.09
C PHE A 78 2.37 2.70 1.78
N ALA A 79 3.02 2.27 0.70
CA ALA A 79 2.90 2.92 -0.60
C ALA A 79 1.50 2.77 -1.21
N LEU A 80 1.12 3.73 -2.05
CA LEU A 80 -0.04 3.64 -2.92
C LEU A 80 0.36 3.08 -4.30
N ASN A 81 -0.56 2.42 -4.98
CA ASN A 81 -0.32 1.89 -6.32
C ASN A 81 -0.21 3.04 -7.33
N GLU A 82 0.97 3.22 -7.91
CA GLU A 82 1.26 4.38 -8.78
C GLU A 82 0.38 4.42 -10.04
N ILE A 83 -0.11 3.27 -10.49
CA ILE A 83 -0.97 3.20 -11.69
C ILE A 83 -2.35 3.84 -11.47
N LEU A 84 -2.72 4.11 -10.21
CA LEU A 84 -3.95 4.82 -9.83
C LEU A 84 -3.81 6.35 -9.97
N VAL A 85 -2.67 6.86 -10.45
CA VAL A 85 -2.54 8.27 -10.82
C VAL A 85 -3.52 8.64 -11.94
N SER A 86 -4.05 9.85 -11.89
CA SER A 86 -4.98 10.37 -12.89
C SER A 86 -4.24 11.17 -13.97
N PRO A 87 -4.23 10.73 -15.23
CA PRO A 87 -3.65 11.51 -16.33
C PRO A 87 -4.32 12.88 -16.50
N GLN A 88 -5.61 13.00 -16.14
CA GLN A 88 -6.32 14.29 -16.18
C GLN A 88 -5.77 15.28 -15.17
N TRP A 89 -5.53 14.87 -13.92
CA TRP A 89 -4.94 15.78 -12.94
C TRP A 89 -3.46 16.05 -13.18
N LEU A 90 -2.71 15.10 -13.76
CA LEU A 90 -1.36 15.40 -14.26
C LEU A 90 -1.35 16.53 -15.30
N LEU A 91 -2.37 16.59 -16.17
CA LEU A 91 -2.54 17.69 -17.14
C LEU A 91 -2.89 19.01 -16.43
N GLU A 92 -3.85 18.97 -15.51
CA GLU A 92 -4.28 20.16 -14.75
C GLU A 92 -3.13 20.76 -13.93
N ASP A 93 -2.27 19.90 -13.38
CA ASP A 93 -1.09 20.30 -12.61
C ASP A 93 0.10 20.71 -13.50
N ASN A 94 -0.07 20.73 -14.83
CA ASN A 94 0.97 21.02 -15.84
C ASN A 94 2.19 20.10 -15.75
N LEU A 95 2.02 18.88 -15.24
CA LEU A 95 3.06 17.86 -15.19
C LEU A 95 3.14 17.08 -16.51
N ILE A 96 2.04 17.03 -17.28
CA ILE A 96 2.06 16.49 -18.64
C ILE A 96 1.40 17.41 -19.66
N GLU A 97 1.61 17.16 -20.96
CA GLU A 97 0.97 17.90 -22.05
C GLU A 97 -0.22 17.14 -22.64
N PRO A 98 -1.19 17.84 -23.27
CA PRO A 98 -2.34 17.19 -23.90
C PRO A 98 -1.97 16.07 -24.88
N ALA A 99 -0.89 16.24 -25.65
CA ALA A 99 -0.37 15.25 -26.60
C ALA A 99 0.03 13.92 -25.92
N ASP A 100 0.37 13.94 -24.62
CA ASP A 100 0.73 12.76 -23.86
C ASP A 100 -0.49 11.87 -23.53
N CYS A 101 -1.71 12.42 -23.61
CA CYS A 101 -2.98 11.79 -23.22
C CYS A 101 -3.98 11.65 -24.38
N GLU A 102 -3.53 11.77 -25.63
CA GLU A 102 -4.41 11.67 -26.80
C GLU A 102 -5.01 10.27 -26.97
N ALA A 103 -4.26 9.24 -26.60
CA ALA A 103 -4.74 7.86 -26.65
C ALA A 103 -5.83 7.61 -25.59
N SER A 104 -7.02 7.20 -26.05
CA SER A 104 -8.02 6.54 -25.20
C SER A 104 -7.72 5.05 -25.19
N ILE A 105 -7.67 4.45 -24.00
CA ILE A 105 -7.53 3.01 -23.82
C ILE A 105 -8.90 2.50 -23.36
N GLU A 106 -9.77 2.21 -24.33
CA GLU A 106 -11.11 1.70 -24.05
C GLU A 106 -11.05 0.19 -23.80
N LEU A 107 -11.10 -0.18 -22.52
CA LEU A 107 -11.10 -1.58 -22.08
C LEU A 107 -12.35 -1.87 -21.25
N VAL A 108 -13.01 -3.00 -21.53
CA VAL A 108 -14.13 -3.51 -20.71
C VAL A 108 -13.61 -4.14 -19.41
N LYS A 109 -12.36 -4.62 -19.41
CA LYS A 109 -11.65 -5.20 -18.27
C LYS A 109 -10.23 -4.69 -18.28
N VAL A 110 -9.71 -4.33 -17.10
CA VAL A 110 -8.33 -3.85 -16.94
C VAL A 110 -7.34 -4.89 -17.48
N ASP A 111 -6.46 -4.45 -18.37
CA ASP A 111 -5.29 -5.19 -18.85
C ASP A 111 -4.02 -4.56 -18.25
N PHE A 112 -3.50 -5.18 -17.18
CA PHE A 112 -2.36 -4.68 -16.43
C PHE A 112 -1.06 -4.61 -17.24
N GLU A 113 -0.90 -5.46 -18.26
CA GLU A 113 0.27 -5.45 -19.15
C GLU A 113 0.26 -4.22 -20.08
N VAL A 114 -0.92 -3.68 -20.36
CA VAL A 114 -1.09 -2.47 -21.18
C VAL A 114 -1.07 -1.21 -20.32
N VAL A 115 -1.83 -1.18 -19.22
CA VAL A 115 -1.99 0.06 -18.44
C VAL A 115 -0.79 0.39 -17.58
N THR A 116 -0.05 -0.61 -17.09
CA THR A 116 1.10 -0.38 -16.20
C THR A 116 2.22 0.38 -16.92
N PRO A 117 2.73 -0.08 -18.09
CA PRO A 117 3.75 0.69 -18.81
C PRO A 117 3.25 2.06 -19.27
N PHE A 118 1.98 2.17 -19.65
CA PHE A 118 1.37 3.45 -20.03
C PHE A 118 1.38 4.47 -18.87
N LYS A 119 0.91 4.08 -17.69
CA LYS A 119 0.87 4.97 -16.51
C LYS A 119 2.29 5.35 -16.04
N PHE A 120 3.23 4.41 -16.03
CA PHE A 120 4.63 4.73 -15.70
C PHE A 120 5.29 5.65 -16.73
N ALA A 121 5.00 5.49 -18.04
CA ALA A 121 5.50 6.42 -19.06
C ALA A 121 4.96 7.85 -18.87
N LEU A 122 3.71 8.01 -18.40
CA LEU A 122 3.17 9.32 -18.03
C LEU A 122 3.86 9.90 -16.79
N LEU A 123 4.10 9.07 -15.78
CA LEU A 123 4.82 9.47 -14.57
C LEU A 123 6.28 9.86 -14.86
N ASP A 124 6.96 9.19 -15.79
CA ASP A 124 8.28 9.58 -16.29
C ASP A 124 8.26 10.96 -16.96
N LYS A 125 7.25 11.23 -17.79
CA LYS A 125 7.07 12.55 -18.40
C LYS A 125 6.77 13.61 -17.33
N ALA A 126 5.95 13.28 -16.35
CA ALA A 126 5.65 14.14 -15.20
C ALA A 126 6.91 14.48 -14.40
N TRP A 127 7.78 13.50 -14.15
CA TRP A 127 9.06 13.72 -13.49
C TRP A 127 9.98 14.65 -14.29
N ASN A 128 10.12 14.41 -15.60
CA ASN A 128 10.98 15.24 -16.45
C ASN A 128 10.50 16.70 -16.48
N ARG A 129 9.17 16.92 -16.58
CA ARG A 129 8.61 18.28 -16.49
C ARG A 129 8.78 18.86 -15.10
N PHE A 130 8.60 18.05 -14.06
CA PHE A 130 8.80 18.48 -12.68
C PHE A 130 10.23 18.98 -12.43
N GLN A 131 11.23 18.31 -12.99
CA GLN A 131 12.62 18.75 -12.86
C GLN A 131 12.90 20.08 -13.59
N GLN A 132 12.22 20.32 -14.72
CA GLN A 132 12.50 21.47 -15.60
C GLN A 132 11.72 22.73 -15.23
N ASN A 133 10.41 22.60 -14.93
CA ASN A 133 9.46 23.71 -14.99
C ASN A 133 8.58 23.83 -13.72
N THR A 134 9.08 23.40 -12.58
CA THR A 134 8.32 23.42 -11.31
C THR A 134 8.53 24.68 -10.50
N SER A 135 7.44 25.18 -9.92
CA SER A 135 7.46 26.30 -8.98
C SER A 135 8.13 25.94 -7.65
N GLU A 136 8.64 26.94 -6.93
CA GLU A 136 9.27 26.70 -5.61
C GLU A 136 8.29 26.05 -4.61
N SER A 137 7.00 26.38 -4.70
CA SER A 137 5.96 25.78 -3.85
C SER A 137 5.78 24.29 -4.11
N GLN A 138 5.79 23.86 -5.37
CA GLN A 138 5.65 22.43 -5.71
C GLN A 138 6.89 21.64 -5.27
N LYS A 139 8.09 22.22 -5.40
CA LYS A 139 9.32 21.61 -4.86
C LYS A 139 9.28 21.46 -3.35
N ALA A 140 8.82 22.51 -2.65
CA ALA A 140 8.67 22.47 -1.19
C ALA A 140 7.63 21.42 -0.74
N ASN A 141 6.51 21.29 -1.46
CA ASN A 141 5.50 20.25 -1.17
C ASN A 141 6.08 18.84 -1.36
N PHE A 142 6.81 18.60 -2.45
CA PHE A 142 7.47 17.32 -2.70
C PHE A 142 8.53 17.01 -1.63
N GLN A 143 9.37 17.99 -1.26
CA GLN A 143 10.36 17.81 -0.20
C GLN A 143 9.69 17.51 1.14
N SER A 144 8.65 18.25 1.51
CA SER A 144 7.89 18.02 2.75
C SER A 144 7.27 16.62 2.77
N PHE A 145 6.70 16.16 1.65
CA PHE A 145 6.21 14.80 1.51
C PHE A 145 7.31 13.77 1.77
N CYS A 146 8.51 13.98 1.20
CA CYS A 146 9.64 13.09 1.39
C CYS A 146 10.11 13.06 2.85
N GLU A 147 10.20 14.22 3.50
CA GLU A 147 10.64 14.34 4.90
C GLU A 147 9.67 13.66 5.87
N VAL A 148 8.37 13.89 5.71
CA VAL A 148 7.32 13.28 6.55
C VAL A 148 7.28 11.76 6.39
N ASN A 149 7.47 11.26 5.16
CA ASN A 149 7.34 9.85 4.84
C ASN A 149 8.66 9.08 4.78
N ALA A 150 9.80 9.71 5.10
CA ALA A 150 11.13 9.13 4.93
C ALA A 150 11.29 7.74 5.58
N HIS A 151 10.59 7.49 6.69
CA HIS A 151 10.65 6.23 7.43
C HIS A 151 10.19 4.99 6.66
N TRP A 152 9.36 5.14 5.62
CA TRP A 152 8.95 4.05 4.72
C TRP A 152 9.29 4.34 3.26
N LEU A 153 9.24 5.61 2.86
CA LEU A 153 9.36 6.03 1.47
C LEU A 153 10.75 5.76 0.90
N ASP A 154 11.80 6.03 1.68
CA ASP A 154 13.18 5.82 1.25
C ASP A 154 13.47 4.34 1.02
N ASP A 155 13.03 3.46 1.93
CA ASP A 155 13.17 2.02 1.76
C ASP A 155 12.35 1.50 0.58
N TYR A 156 11.11 1.96 0.44
CA TYR A 156 10.27 1.60 -0.70
C TYR A 156 10.88 2.03 -2.05
N ALA A 157 11.33 3.28 -2.16
CA ALA A 157 11.90 3.82 -3.38
C ALA A 157 13.20 3.10 -3.75
N LEU A 158 14.07 2.82 -2.77
CA LEU A 158 15.30 2.07 -3.00
C LEU A 158 15.00 0.62 -3.40
N PHE A 159 14.04 -0.03 -2.72
CA PHE A 159 13.59 -1.39 -3.07
C PHE A 159 13.09 -1.46 -4.52
N ARG A 160 12.22 -0.54 -4.92
CA ARG A 160 11.69 -0.49 -6.30
C ARG A 160 12.78 -0.23 -7.33
N ALA A 161 13.71 0.68 -7.03
CA ALA A 161 14.83 0.99 -7.92
C ALA A 161 15.79 -0.20 -8.08
N LEU A 162 16.07 -0.93 -6.99
CA LEU A 162 16.87 -2.15 -7.03
C LEU A 162 16.17 -3.31 -7.74
N LYS A 163 14.85 -3.46 -7.58
CA LYS A 163 14.07 -4.40 -8.39
C LYS A 163 14.26 -4.13 -9.87
N ILE A 164 14.18 -2.87 -10.32
CA ILE A 164 14.47 -2.54 -11.73
C ILE A 164 15.92 -2.87 -12.11
N LYS A 165 16.91 -2.49 -11.28
CA LYS A 165 18.34 -2.77 -11.53
C LYS A 165 18.63 -4.27 -11.70
N PHE A 166 17.88 -5.12 -11.01
CA PHE A 166 18.05 -6.57 -11.03
C PHE A 166 16.89 -7.29 -11.78
N ASP A 167 16.33 -6.66 -12.82
CA ASP A 167 15.34 -7.27 -13.72
C ASP A 167 14.14 -7.92 -13.01
N ASP A 168 13.61 -7.21 -12.01
CA ASP A 168 12.50 -7.61 -11.15
C ASP A 168 12.75 -8.91 -10.37
N ALA A 169 14.00 -9.32 -10.17
CA ALA A 169 14.36 -10.48 -9.36
C ALA A 169 13.91 -10.32 -7.89
N ASP A 170 13.67 -11.45 -7.24
CA ASP A 170 13.45 -11.54 -5.80
C ASP A 170 14.68 -10.99 -5.07
N PHE A 171 14.46 -10.16 -4.05
CA PHE A 171 15.53 -9.52 -3.31
C PHE A 171 16.46 -10.54 -2.66
N LEU A 172 16.00 -11.75 -2.35
CA LEU A 172 16.83 -12.84 -1.83
C LEU A 172 17.92 -13.32 -2.81
N THR A 173 17.83 -12.91 -4.08
CA THR A 173 18.81 -13.23 -5.12
C THR A 173 19.77 -12.07 -5.42
N TRP A 174 19.58 -10.92 -4.77
CA TRP A 174 20.48 -9.78 -4.89
C TRP A 174 21.86 -10.08 -4.28
N PRO A 175 22.89 -9.25 -4.57
CA PRO A 175 24.15 -9.30 -3.86
C PRO A 175 23.94 -9.31 -2.34
N GLN A 176 24.59 -10.25 -1.65
CA GLN A 176 24.40 -10.50 -0.21
C GLN A 176 24.45 -9.23 0.67
N PRO A 177 25.37 -8.26 0.45
CA PRO A 177 25.37 -7.01 1.22
C PRO A 177 24.07 -6.17 1.10
N LEU A 178 23.33 -6.27 -0.01
CA LEU A 178 22.04 -5.61 -0.17
C LEU A 178 20.90 -6.39 0.50
N VAL A 179 20.98 -7.72 0.53
CA VAL A 179 20.06 -8.59 1.28
C VAL A 179 20.20 -8.35 2.77
N ASP A 180 21.44 -8.25 3.26
CA ASP A 180 21.77 -7.97 4.65
C ASP A 180 21.68 -6.49 5.01
N ARG A 181 21.39 -5.63 4.03
CA ARG A 181 21.24 -4.19 4.19
C ARG A 181 22.46 -3.53 4.84
N ASP A 182 23.65 -3.96 4.41
CA ASP A 182 24.91 -3.31 4.81
C ASP A 182 24.84 -1.81 4.48
N PRO A 183 25.08 -0.90 5.46
CA PRO A 183 24.92 0.53 5.25
C PRO A 183 25.79 1.11 4.13
N THR A 184 26.99 0.54 3.90
CA THR A 184 27.89 1.00 2.84
C THR A 184 27.35 0.57 1.48
N ALA A 185 26.96 -0.71 1.36
CA ALA A 185 26.36 -1.24 0.13
C ALA A 185 25.06 -0.52 -0.24
N LEU A 186 24.21 -0.18 0.76
CA LEU A 186 23.00 0.60 0.54
C LEU A 186 23.30 2.03 0.08
N ALA A 187 24.32 2.67 0.64
CA ALA A 187 24.72 4.01 0.22
C ALA A 187 25.26 4.03 -1.22
N GLU A 188 26.09 3.06 -1.59
CA GLU A 188 26.58 2.88 -2.96
C GLU A 188 25.43 2.56 -3.92
N ALA A 189 24.57 1.61 -3.56
CA ALA A 189 23.39 1.26 -4.33
C ALA A 189 22.46 2.47 -4.56
N ARG A 190 22.24 3.30 -3.54
CA ARG A 190 21.44 4.52 -3.65
C ARG A 190 22.05 5.52 -4.63
N GLN A 191 23.38 5.63 -4.69
CA GLN A 191 24.05 6.46 -5.70
C GLN A 191 23.88 5.86 -7.11
N ASP A 192 24.06 4.55 -7.26
CA ASP A 192 23.92 3.85 -8.54
C ASP A 192 22.52 4.00 -9.15
N VAL A 193 21.49 4.07 -8.32
CA VAL A 193 20.08 4.16 -8.74
C VAL A 193 19.42 5.49 -8.41
N ALA A 194 20.21 6.55 -8.19
CA ALA A 194 19.72 7.83 -7.66
C ALA A 194 18.54 8.42 -8.46
N GLU A 195 18.57 8.35 -9.79
CA GLU A 195 17.46 8.84 -10.62
C GLU A 195 16.17 8.02 -10.40
N LEU A 196 16.26 6.70 -10.37
CA LEU A 196 15.10 5.82 -10.13
C LEU A 196 14.57 5.99 -8.70
N PHE A 197 15.48 6.12 -7.72
CA PHE A 197 15.14 6.40 -6.34
C PHE A 197 14.31 7.70 -6.24
N ASP A 198 14.76 8.78 -6.86
CA ASP A 198 14.02 10.05 -6.87
C ASP A 198 12.68 9.96 -7.61
N LYS A 199 12.64 9.25 -8.74
CA LYS A 199 11.42 8.99 -9.49
C LYS A 199 10.36 8.29 -8.64
N PHE A 200 10.70 7.21 -7.94
CA PHE A 200 9.72 6.51 -7.11
C PHE A 200 9.21 7.36 -5.94
N ARG A 201 10.07 8.20 -5.35
CA ARG A 201 9.62 9.18 -4.34
C ARG A 201 8.63 10.17 -4.93
N PHE A 202 8.91 10.68 -6.13
CA PHE A 202 8.02 11.59 -6.84
C PHE A 202 6.71 10.93 -7.24
N TYR A 203 6.73 9.68 -7.74
CA TYR A 203 5.50 8.98 -8.12
C TYR A 203 4.57 8.79 -6.92
N GLN A 204 5.14 8.42 -5.75
CA GLN A 204 4.39 8.31 -4.50
C GLN A 204 3.81 9.67 -4.07
N HIS A 205 4.58 10.75 -4.20
CA HIS A 205 4.08 12.10 -3.91
C HIS A 205 2.86 12.46 -4.78
N VAL A 206 2.93 12.20 -6.08
CA VAL A 206 1.85 12.52 -7.03
C VAL A 206 0.59 11.70 -6.73
N VAL A 207 0.71 10.38 -6.58
CA VAL A 207 -0.47 9.54 -6.31
C VAL A 207 -1.06 9.82 -4.91
N ALA A 208 -0.23 10.17 -3.93
CA ALA A 208 -0.68 10.61 -2.60
C ALA A 208 -1.47 11.92 -2.64
N ASP A 209 -1.02 12.89 -3.44
CA ASP A 209 -1.74 14.14 -3.64
C ASP A 209 -3.11 13.87 -4.28
N HIS A 210 -3.17 13.06 -5.33
CA HIS A 210 -4.43 12.67 -5.97
C HIS A 210 -5.37 11.94 -5.01
N ALA A 211 -4.88 10.95 -4.26
CA ALA A 211 -5.68 10.24 -3.25
C ALA A 211 -6.22 11.21 -2.18
N SER A 212 -5.43 12.21 -1.77
CA SER A 212 -5.84 13.24 -0.82
C SER A 212 -6.96 14.14 -1.37
N ARG A 213 -6.88 14.54 -2.65
CA ARG A 213 -7.96 15.30 -3.32
C ARG A 213 -9.28 14.51 -3.34
N VAL A 214 -9.23 13.21 -3.62
CA VAL A 214 -10.40 12.33 -3.59
C VAL A 214 -10.98 12.21 -2.18
N GLN A 215 -10.13 11.99 -1.17
CA GLN A 215 -10.55 11.91 0.23
C GLN A 215 -11.20 13.22 0.72
N GLN A 216 -10.60 14.35 0.37
CA GLN A 216 -11.12 15.66 0.73
C GLN A 216 -12.50 15.91 0.09
N HIS A 217 -12.67 15.49 -1.16
CA HIS A 217 -13.97 15.59 -1.84
C HIS A 217 -15.02 14.70 -1.17
N ALA A 218 -14.69 13.43 -0.90
CA ALA A 218 -15.56 12.49 -0.17
C ALA A 218 -16.06 13.11 1.13
N LYS A 219 -15.14 13.64 1.93
CA LYS A 219 -15.46 14.33 3.18
C LYS A 219 -16.38 15.54 2.97
N SER A 220 -16.16 16.33 1.92
CA SER A 220 -17.00 17.50 1.61
C SER A 220 -18.44 17.11 1.20
N GLN A 221 -18.61 15.94 0.59
CA GLN A 221 -19.91 15.35 0.24
C GLN A 221 -20.52 14.52 1.38
N GLY A 222 -19.87 14.42 2.54
CA GLY A 222 -20.34 13.57 3.65
C GLY A 222 -20.30 12.06 3.36
N VAL A 223 -19.50 11.64 2.39
CA VAL A 223 -19.19 10.24 2.09
C VAL A 223 -17.89 9.87 2.78
N ARG A 224 -17.88 8.79 3.56
CA ARG A 224 -16.68 8.28 4.23
C ARG A 224 -16.07 7.10 3.50
N LEU A 225 -14.77 6.92 3.63
CA LEU A 225 -14.00 5.89 2.94
C LEU A 225 -13.60 4.75 3.89
N ILE A 226 -13.75 3.51 3.44
CA ILE A 226 -13.29 2.31 4.14
C ILE A 226 -12.14 1.70 3.33
N GLY A 227 -10.92 1.76 3.87
CA GLY A 227 -9.76 1.05 3.36
C GLY A 227 -9.70 -0.39 3.86
N ASP A 228 -8.72 -1.13 3.37
CA ASP A 228 -8.52 -2.54 3.69
C ASP A 228 -7.03 -2.83 3.86
N VAL A 229 -6.68 -3.54 4.92
CA VAL A 229 -5.32 -3.94 5.26
C VAL A 229 -5.29 -5.46 5.44
N PRO A 230 -4.58 -6.19 4.55
CA PRO A 230 -4.22 -7.59 4.78
C PRO A 230 -3.41 -7.70 6.07
N ILE A 231 -3.72 -8.64 6.98
CA ILE A 231 -2.92 -8.76 8.21
C ILE A 231 -1.45 -8.97 7.87
N TYR A 232 -1.12 -9.86 6.92
CA TYR A 232 0.24 -10.18 6.51
C TYR A 232 0.73 -9.29 5.35
N VAL A 233 2.04 -9.28 5.15
CA VAL A 233 2.70 -8.64 4.01
C VAL A 233 3.19 -9.67 3.00
N SER A 234 3.54 -9.25 1.78
CA SER A 234 4.20 -10.14 0.82
C SER A 234 5.62 -10.47 1.28
N ALA A 235 6.08 -11.71 1.03
CA ALA A 235 7.48 -12.09 1.25
C ALA A 235 8.42 -11.19 0.43
N GLU A 236 8.08 -10.98 -0.84
CA GLU A 236 8.82 -10.12 -1.78
C GLU A 236 8.31 -8.67 -1.69
N SER A 237 8.54 -8.01 -0.56
CA SER A 237 8.13 -6.61 -0.31
C SER A 237 9.24 -5.79 0.32
N SER A 238 9.12 -4.47 0.16
CA SER A 238 9.94 -3.49 0.89
C SER A 238 9.78 -3.63 2.41
N ASP A 239 8.61 -4.06 2.90
CA ASP A 239 8.37 -4.29 4.33
C ASP A 239 9.29 -5.37 4.88
N THR A 240 9.29 -6.55 4.24
CA THR A 240 10.10 -7.72 4.63
C THR A 240 11.59 -7.47 4.43
N TRP A 241 11.96 -6.85 3.30
CA TRP A 241 13.36 -6.52 3.03
C TRP A 241 13.92 -5.52 4.04
N ALA A 242 13.19 -4.44 4.33
CA ALA A 242 13.69 -3.35 5.16
C ALA A 242 13.65 -3.64 6.67
N ASN A 243 12.74 -4.51 7.12
CA ASN A 243 12.50 -4.79 8.53
C ASN A 243 12.54 -6.30 8.84
N PRO A 244 13.60 -7.04 8.46
CA PRO A 244 13.63 -8.50 8.54
C PRO A 244 13.46 -9.02 9.98
N GLU A 245 13.83 -8.23 10.99
CA GLU A 245 13.69 -8.56 12.41
C GLU A 245 12.23 -8.63 12.90
N LEU A 246 11.30 -8.01 12.18
CA LEU A 246 9.87 -8.03 12.47
C LEU A 246 9.19 -9.33 12.00
N PHE A 247 9.92 -10.19 11.29
CA PHE A 247 9.42 -11.43 10.72
C PHE A 247 10.20 -12.64 11.24
N MET A 248 9.57 -13.81 11.22
CA MET A 248 10.21 -15.08 11.59
C MET A 248 11.02 -15.62 10.41
N LEU A 249 12.22 -15.09 10.23
CA LEU A 249 13.14 -15.44 9.13
C LEU A 249 14.38 -16.20 9.62
N ASP A 250 15.00 -16.97 8.73
CA ASP A 250 16.30 -17.62 8.94
C ASP A 250 17.48 -16.64 8.71
N GLU A 251 18.71 -17.15 8.84
CA GLU A 251 19.93 -16.37 8.61
C GLU A 251 20.05 -15.82 7.18
N ASN A 252 19.41 -16.48 6.20
CA ASN A 252 19.37 -16.11 4.79
C ASN A 252 18.12 -15.27 4.43
N LYS A 253 17.41 -14.73 5.44
CA LYS A 253 16.19 -13.93 5.30
C LYS A 253 15.00 -14.69 4.68
N ARG A 254 15.03 -16.03 4.68
CA ARG A 254 13.91 -16.86 4.21
C ARG A 254 12.91 -17.12 5.33
N PRO A 255 11.61 -17.22 5.07
CA PRO A 255 10.63 -17.54 6.11
C PRO A 255 10.93 -18.88 6.78
N LEU A 256 10.92 -18.92 8.12
CA LEU A 256 10.92 -20.17 8.88
C LEU A 256 9.51 -20.80 8.88
N PHE A 257 8.51 -19.94 8.92
CA PHE A 257 7.11 -20.29 8.86
C PHE A 257 6.38 -19.33 7.92
N VAL A 258 5.33 -19.84 7.29
CA VAL A 258 4.43 -19.08 6.44
C VAL A 258 3.01 -19.11 6.96
N ALA A 259 2.24 -18.10 6.57
CA ALA A 259 0.85 -17.97 6.92
C ALA A 259 -0.03 -18.96 6.14
N GLY A 260 -1.12 -19.36 6.77
CA GLY A 260 -2.19 -20.13 6.15
C GLY A 260 -3.40 -20.24 7.07
N VAL A 261 -4.30 -21.15 6.73
CA VAL A 261 -5.37 -21.61 7.61
C VAL A 261 -5.42 -23.14 7.62
N PRO A 262 -5.77 -23.76 8.75
CA PRO A 262 -5.80 -25.21 8.86
C PRO A 262 -6.89 -25.80 7.95
N PRO A 263 -6.85 -27.13 7.72
CA PRO A 263 -7.99 -27.86 7.22
C PRO A 263 -9.26 -27.56 8.00
N ASP A 264 -10.36 -27.43 7.26
CA ASP A 264 -11.69 -27.32 7.83
C ASP A 264 -12.68 -28.17 7.02
N TYR A 265 -13.96 -28.09 7.38
CA TYR A 265 -14.99 -28.87 6.70
C TYR A 265 -15.27 -28.41 5.26
N PHE A 266 -14.69 -27.28 4.82
CA PHE A 266 -14.75 -26.77 3.44
C PHE A 266 -13.47 -27.07 2.64
N SER A 267 -12.30 -27.17 3.28
CA SER A 267 -11.02 -27.47 2.64
C SER A 267 -10.23 -28.54 3.42
N ALA A 268 -10.03 -29.72 2.79
CA ALA A 268 -9.31 -30.84 3.40
C ALA A 268 -7.81 -30.57 3.64
N ASP A 269 -7.21 -29.68 2.85
CA ASP A 269 -5.77 -29.35 2.94
C ASP A 269 -5.51 -27.98 3.59
N GLY A 270 -6.58 -27.29 4.00
CA GLY A 270 -6.52 -25.90 4.45
C GLY A 270 -6.19 -24.95 3.30
N GLN A 271 -5.49 -23.85 3.60
CA GLN A 271 -4.95 -22.95 2.57
C GLN A 271 -3.56 -22.50 2.98
N LEU A 272 -2.59 -22.69 2.09
CA LEU A 272 -1.22 -22.22 2.26
C LEU A 272 -1.06 -20.90 1.50
N TRP A 273 -0.82 -19.80 2.22
CA TRP A 273 -0.76 -18.46 1.61
C TRP A 273 0.67 -18.02 1.28
N GLY A 274 1.65 -18.51 2.03
CA GLY A 274 3.07 -18.27 1.75
C GLY A 274 3.64 -16.96 2.30
N ASN A 275 2.82 -16.10 2.94
CA ASN A 275 3.29 -14.87 3.56
C ASN A 275 4.21 -15.16 4.76
N PRO A 276 5.27 -14.36 5.01
CA PRO A 276 6.05 -14.47 6.24
C PRO A 276 5.18 -14.15 7.46
N VAL A 277 5.39 -14.88 8.55
CA VAL A 277 4.69 -14.62 9.82
C VAL A 277 5.49 -13.66 10.70
N TYR A 278 4.79 -12.90 11.53
CA TYR A 278 5.38 -11.88 12.40
C TYR A 278 6.16 -12.45 13.56
N ASN A 279 7.26 -11.78 13.90
CA ASN A 279 7.93 -11.89 15.18
C ASN A 279 7.27 -10.92 16.17
N TRP A 280 6.14 -11.32 16.76
CA TRP A 280 5.37 -10.45 17.67
C TRP A 280 6.18 -9.92 18.86
N GLU A 281 7.19 -10.66 19.30
CA GLU A 281 8.08 -10.19 20.36
C GLU A 281 8.98 -9.02 19.91
N ALA A 282 9.42 -9.00 18.64
CA ALA A 282 10.11 -7.84 18.08
C ALA A 282 9.19 -6.62 17.95
N HIS A 283 7.94 -6.84 17.57
CA HIS A 283 6.94 -5.78 17.56
C HIS A 283 6.68 -5.22 18.97
N ARG A 284 6.54 -6.06 20.00
CA ARG A 284 6.39 -5.62 21.39
C ARG A 284 7.55 -4.72 21.85
N ARG A 285 8.79 -5.13 21.58
CA ARG A 285 9.98 -4.35 21.97
C ARG A 285 10.03 -2.95 21.36
N SER A 286 9.42 -2.75 20.18
CA SER A 286 9.32 -1.45 19.52
C SER A 286 8.00 -0.72 19.83
N GLY A 287 7.17 -1.24 20.74
CA GLY A 287 5.84 -0.68 21.04
C GLY A 287 4.92 -0.71 19.82
N PHE A 288 5.02 -1.78 19.02
CA PHE A 288 4.24 -2.00 17.79
C PHE A 288 4.36 -0.90 16.74
N ARG A 289 5.43 -0.09 16.78
CA ARG A 289 5.57 1.13 15.98
C ARG A 289 5.30 0.92 14.48
N TRP A 290 5.88 -0.13 13.89
CA TRP A 290 5.68 -0.45 12.48
C TRP A 290 4.20 -0.69 12.11
N PHE A 291 3.45 -1.41 12.97
CA PHE A 291 2.03 -1.65 12.73
C PHE A 291 1.21 -0.36 12.89
N ILE A 292 1.53 0.46 13.88
CA ILE A 292 0.88 1.76 14.10
C ILE A 292 1.11 2.68 12.90
N ASP A 293 2.35 2.80 12.43
CA ASP A 293 2.70 3.63 11.27
C ASP A 293 2.01 3.14 10.00
N ARG A 294 1.92 1.81 9.81
CA ARG A 294 1.19 1.19 8.70
C ARG A 294 -0.28 1.61 8.68
N LEU A 295 -0.96 1.59 9.83
CA LEU A 295 -2.36 2.00 9.93
C LEU A 295 -2.52 3.52 9.76
N HIS A 296 -1.64 4.32 10.37
CA HIS A 296 -1.65 5.78 10.22
C HIS A 296 -1.44 6.22 8.77
N SER A 297 -0.56 5.55 8.02
CA SER A 297 -0.34 5.84 6.60
C SER A 297 -1.65 5.74 5.82
N LEU A 298 -2.37 4.61 5.95
CA LEU A 298 -3.64 4.43 5.24
C LEU A 298 -4.74 5.37 5.75
N LEU A 299 -4.82 5.64 7.06
CA LEU A 299 -5.79 6.59 7.64
C LEU A 299 -5.61 8.03 7.15
N THR A 300 -4.51 8.35 6.48
CA THR A 300 -4.36 9.63 5.76
C THR A 300 -5.36 9.75 4.61
N TYR A 301 -5.76 8.62 4.01
CA TYR A 301 -6.59 8.57 2.81
C TYR A 301 -7.98 7.98 3.05
N VAL A 302 -8.25 7.38 4.22
CA VAL A 302 -9.53 6.75 4.54
C VAL A 302 -10.00 7.07 5.96
N ASP A 303 -11.30 6.93 6.21
CA ASP A 303 -11.90 7.21 7.53
C ASP A 303 -11.97 5.96 8.43
N SER A 304 -11.91 4.77 7.85
CA SER A 304 -11.94 3.50 8.57
C SER A 304 -11.14 2.44 7.82
N ILE A 305 -10.63 1.45 8.54
CA ILE A 305 -9.85 0.35 7.98
C ILE A 305 -10.53 -0.97 8.35
N ARG A 306 -10.82 -1.79 7.35
CA ARG A 306 -11.04 -3.22 7.52
C ARG A 306 -9.69 -3.89 7.76
N LEU A 307 -9.57 -4.62 8.85
CA LEU A 307 -8.43 -5.52 9.10
C LEU A 307 -8.80 -6.91 8.62
N ASP A 308 -8.23 -7.31 7.49
CA ASP A 308 -8.45 -8.65 6.95
C ASP A 308 -7.78 -9.72 7.82
N HIS A 309 -8.41 -10.89 7.92
CA HIS A 309 -8.00 -11.98 8.80
C HIS A 309 -7.71 -11.54 10.25
N PHE A 310 -8.56 -10.66 10.81
CA PHE A 310 -8.44 -10.11 12.17
C PHE A 310 -8.18 -11.16 13.27
N ARG A 311 -8.68 -12.39 13.10
CA ARG A 311 -8.44 -13.49 14.05
C ARG A 311 -6.96 -13.80 14.26
N GLY A 312 -6.10 -13.47 13.29
CA GLY A 312 -4.65 -13.59 13.35
C GLY A 312 -4.01 -12.77 14.49
N PHE A 313 -4.66 -11.69 14.94
CA PHE A 313 -4.20 -10.93 16.11
C PHE A 313 -4.44 -11.68 17.43
N ALA A 314 -5.44 -12.56 17.49
CA ALA A 314 -5.64 -13.44 18.65
C ALA A 314 -4.74 -14.68 18.56
N ALA A 315 -4.77 -15.38 17.43
CA ALA A 315 -3.85 -16.46 17.11
C ALA A 315 -3.76 -16.67 15.60
N ALA A 316 -2.59 -17.09 15.12
CA ALA A 316 -2.33 -17.35 13.71
C ALA A 316 -1.98 -18.83 13.48
N TRP A 317 -2.30 -19.35 12.30
CA TRP A 317 -1.88 -20.68 11.89
C TRP A 317 -0.55 -20.58 11.14
N ASN A 318 0.52 -21.06 11.79
CA ASN A 318 1.87 -21.01 11.26
C ASN A 318 2.24 -22.36 10.67
N VAL A 319 2.53 -22.40 9.38
CA VAL A 319 2.93 -23.61 8.63
C VAL A 319 4.44 -23.59 8.41
N PRO A 320 5.18 -24.70 8.58
CA PRO A 320 6.59 -24.77 8.16
C PRO A 320 6.76 -24.34 6.70
N ALA A 321 7.78 -23.53 6.41
CA ALA A 321 7.93 -22.91 5.09
C ALA A 321 8.23 -23.91 3.96
N ASP A 322 8.69 -25.12 4.28
CA ASP A 322 8.96 -26.21 3.35
C ASP A 322 7.77 -27.15 3.12
N ALA A 323 6.63 -26.89 3.77
CA ALA A 323 5.42 -27.71 3.62
C ALA A 323 4.72 -27.45 2.27
N GLU A 324 4.18 -28.52 1.68
CA GLU A 324 3.39 -28.44 0.43
C GLU A 324 1.92 -28.02 0.68
N THR A 325 1.42 -28.22 1.90
CA THR A 325 0.03 -27.90 2.31
C THR A 325 0.00 -27.23 3.68
N ALA A 326 -1.18 -26.74 4.10
CA ALA A 326 -1.34 -26.10 5.40
C ALA A 326 -1.65 -27.08 6.55
N VAL A 327 -1.69 -28.40 6.30
CA VAL A 327 -2.11 -29.42 7.27
C VAL A 327 -1.21 -29.43 8.51
N ASP A 328 0.10 -29.36 8.32
CA ASP A 328 1.11 -29.53 9.39
C ASP A 328 1.45 -28.22 10.11
N GLY A 329 0.56 -27.23 10.06
CA GLY A 329 0.73 -26.00 10.81
C GLY A 329 0.39 -26.13 12.29
N LYS A 330 0.53 -25.01 13.01
CA LYS A 330 0.17 -24.91 14.44
C LYS A 330 -0.41 -23.55 14.75
N TRP A 331 -1.35 -23.51 15.70
CA TRP A 331 -1.82 -22.26 16.27
C TRP A 331 -0.74 -21.64 17.14
N VAL A 332 -0.45 -20.37 16.90
CA VAL A 332 0.48 -19.54 17.67
C VAL A 332 -0.25 -18.28 18.11
N ASP A 333 -0.15 -17.94 19.39
CA ASP A 333 -0.80 -16.74 19.93
C ASP A 333 -0.27 -15.46 19.26
N GLY A 334 -1.18 -14.56 18.94
CA GLY A 334 -0.86 -13.23 18.43
C GLY A 334 -0.61 -12.22 19.56
N PRO A 335 -0.57 -10.91 19.24
CA PRO A 335 -0.40 -9.86 20.24
C PRO A 335 -1.65 -9.62 21.09
N GLY A 336 -2.82 -10.10 20.66
CA GLY A 336 -4.08 -9.92 21.35
C GLY A 336 -4.46 -8.44 21.46
N ALA A 337 -4.97 -8.05 22.63
CA ALA A 337 -5.39 -6.69 22.91
C ALA A 337 -4.22 -5.69 23.01
N GLU A 338 -3.00 -6.16 23.30
CA GLU A 338 -1.81 -5.32 23.53
C GLU A 338 -1.49 -4.39 22.34
N LEU A 339 -1.78 -4.82 21.11
CA LEU A 339 -1.61 -4.00 19.91
C LEU A 339 -2.63 -2.85 19.81
N PHE A 340 -3.79 -2.98 20.46
CA PHE A 340 -4.94 -2.08 20.34
C PHE A 340 -5.14 -1.18 21.57
N GLU A 341 -4.29 -1.30 22.58
CA GLU A 341 -4.18 -0.41 23.74
C GLU A 341 -3.20 0.73 23.46
#